data_AF-A0A6J6PYQ2-F1
#
_entry.id   AF-A0A6J6PYQ2-F1
#
_cell.length_a   1.000
_cell.length_b   1.000
_cell.length_c   1.000
_cell.angle_alpha   90.00
_cell.angle_beta   90.00
_cell.angle_gamma   90.00
#
_symmetry.space_group_name_H-M   'P 1'
#
loop_
_entity.id
_entity.type
_entity.pdbx_description
1 polymer ?
#
loop_
_entity_poly.entity_id
_entity_poly.type
_entity_poly.pdbx_seq_one_letter_code
_entity_poly.pdbx_strand_id
1 'polypeptide(L)'
;MVLALVVGALAPVTTPLTPAAQAAPSRAIDLVRWADGDSLATGTSAGTRVRGERVVLATPVATTTYDGRGYDVGRWTSPWVEPGFALTQLVASWAARTPGDSWIEVQVRGRAADGRVASWDTLGRWASGDRYVERTTASGQDDDLASVDVDTWKSTGGLTSWQVRVALMRRTGATTRAPSISSVGAVASRLPTSSVAVSAPGVVSRAGGLVLDVPRYSQMTHDGHYPQWGGGGEAWCSPTSTSMVLGYYDALPAPSTYAWVPDGHVDPWVDAAARATYDHDYDGTGNWPFNTAYAAALTSDAYVTRLASLREAERYVAAGIPLVASISFGHGELGGAPISASAGHLLVIVGFTASGDVVVNDPAAPDRAGVRRTYDRAELEDAWLPTSGGLVYVITDDDHPVPAGL
;
A
#
# COMPACT_ATOMS: atom_id res chain seq x y z
N MET A 1 -26.41 78.70 39.11
CA MET A 1 -26.95 78.02 37.90
C MET A 1 -25.83 77.99 36.88
N VAL A 2 -25.72 76.89 36.11
CA VAL A 2 -24.74 76.59 35.04
C VAL A 2 -23.40 76.04 35.55
N LEU A 3 -22.79 74.97 35.02
CA LEU A 3 -23.19 73.72 34.36
C LEU A 3 -21.86 72.92 34.34
N ALA A 4 -21.79 71.76 34.98
CA ALA A 4 -20.55 70.99 35.10
C ALA A 4 -20.27 70.15 33.84
N LEU A 5 -19.04 70.25 33.32
CA LEU A 5 -18.52 69.49 32.18
C LEU A 5 -18.28 68.02 32.61
N VAL A 6 -18.93 67.08 31.95
CA VAL A 6 -18.65 65.64 32.09
C VAL A 6 -17.65 65.23 31.00
N VAL A 7 -16.45 64.84 31.41
CA VAL A 7 -15.45 64.22 30.54
C VAL A 7 -15.70 62.72 30.53
N GLY A 8 -16.11 62.17 29.39
CA GLY A 8 -16.28 60.73 29.18
C GLY A 8 -14.94 60.03 29.01
N ALA A 9 -14.63 59.08 29.89
CA ALA A 9 -13.47 58.20 29.77
C ALA A 9 -13.79 57.06 28.77
N LEU A 10 -12.99 56.95 27.71
CA LEU A 10 -13.01 55.83 26.78
C LEU A 10 -12.39 54.60 27.45
N ALA A 11 -13.19 53.56 27.68
CA ALA A 11 -12.69 52.25 28.10
C ALA A 11 -12.06 51.51 26.90
N PRO A 12 -10.89 50.87 27.05
CA PRO A 12 -10.30 50.08 25.99
C PRO A 12 -11.14 48.81 25.73
N VAL A 13 -11.57 48.63 24.49
CA VAL A 13 -12.20 47.39 24.02
C VAL A 13 -11.11 46.33 23.89
N THR A 14 -11.08 45.38 24.82
CA THR A 14 -10.27 44.16 24.67
C THR A 14 -10.98 43.19 23.74
N THR A 15 -10.52 43.11 22.49
CA THR A 15 -10.91 42.05 21.57
C THR A 15 -10.45 40.71 22.12
N PRO A 16 -11.33 39.69 22.24
CA PRO A 16 -10.90 38.36 22.65
C PRO A 16 -9.93 37.80 21.59
N LEU A 17 -8.75 37.39 22.04
CA LEU A 17 -7.82 36.61 21.22
C LEU A 17 -8.50 35.30 20.84
N THR A 18 -8.78 35.13 19.56
CA THR A 18 -9.15 33.83 18.99
C THR A 18 -8.05 32.85 19.37
N PRO A 19 -8.36 31.67 19.95
CA PRO A 19 -7.33 30.67 20.19
C PRO A 19 -6.67 30.34 18.85
N ALA A 20 -5.34 30.41 18.82
CA ALA A 20 -4.57 29.99 17.66
C ALA A 20 -5.05 28.60 17.24
N ALA A 21 -5.44 28.44 15.98
CA ALA A 21 -5.79 27.14 15.42
C ALA A 21 -4.64 26.18 15.76
N GLN A 22 -4.95 25.23 16.64
CA GLN A 22 -3.99 24.21 17.06
C GLN A 22 -3.58 23.48 15.78
N ALA A 23 -2.31 23.60 15.40
CA ALA A 23 -1.81 22.92 14.20
C ALA A 23 -2.22 21.45 14.31
N ALA A 24 -2.88 20.93 13.28
CA ALA A 24 -3.30 19.54 13.26
C ALA A 24 -2.08 18.67 13.60
N PRO A 25 -2.24 17.66 14.47
CA PRO A 25 -1.12 16.80 14.87
C PRO A 25 -0.43 16.26 13.61
N SER A 26 0.88 16.47 13.52
CA SER A 26 1.67 16.11 12.34
C SER A 26 1.58 14.60 12.11
N ARG A 27 1.09 14.20 10.93
CA ARG A 27 1.12 12.81 10.47
C ARG A 27 2.59 12.43 10.24
N ALA A 28 3.13 11.54 11.06
CA ALA A 28 4.51 11.09 10.92
C ALA A 28 4.54 9.86 10.02
N ILE A 29 5.18 9.98 8.87
CA ILE A 29 5.28 8.94 7.83
C ILE A 29 6.72 8.92 7.36
N ASP A 30 7.31 7.73 7.29
CA ASP A 30 8.67 7.52 6.77
C ASP A 30 8.68 6.26 5.91
N LEU A 31 9.15 6.37 4.66
CA LEU A 31 9.29 5.25 3.73
C LEU A 31 10.77 4.99 3.51
N VAL A 32 11.24 3.79 3.87
CA VAL A 32 12.60 3.35 3.59
C VAL A 32 12.57 2.09 2.75
N ARG A 33 13.38 2.09 1.68
CA ARG A 33 13.44 1.01 0.70
C ARG A 33 14.89 0.74 0.30
N TRP A 34 15.20 -0.53 0.14
CA TRP A 34 16.40 -1.01 -0.54
C TRP A 34 15.95 -1.55 -1.89
N ALA A 35 16.19 -0.80 -2.96
CA ALA A 35 15.60 -1.02 -4.28
C ALA A 35 16.64 -1.13 -5.41
N ASP A 36 17.92 -1.16 -5.07
CA ASP A 36 19.03 -1.33 -6.01
C ASP A 36 20.14 -2.18 -5.38
N GLY A 37 21.15 -2.56 -6.17
CA GLY A 37 22.23 -3.43 -5.70
C GLY A 37 23.05 -2.83 -4.55
N ASP A 38 23.30 -1.52 -4.57
CA ASP A 38 24.14 -0.84 -3.58
C ASP A 38 23.43 -0.72 -2.23
N SER A 39 22.16 -0.31 -2.24
CA SER A 39 21.31 -0.30 -1.05
C SER A 39 21.14 -1.71 -0.50
N LEU A 40 20.83 -2.72 -1.33
CA LEU A 40 20.73 -4.11 -0.88
C LEU A 40 22.04 -4.65 -0.28
N ALA A 41 23.19 -4.18 -0.73
CA ALA A 41 24.50 -4.57 -0.19
C ALA A 41 24.76 -4.04 1.24
N THR A 42 23.99 -3.04 1.70
CA THR A 42 24.06 -2.58 3.10
C THR A 42 23.45 -3.58 4.08
N GLY A 43 22.60 -4.49 3.61
CA GLY A 43 21.99 -5.53 4.43
C GLY A 43 22.93 -6.70 4.74
N THR A 44 22.64 -7.42 5.82
CA THR A 44 23.38 -8.63 6.21
C THR A 44 22.83 -9.85 5.48
N SER A 45 23.70 -10.57 4.79
CA SER A 45 23.37 -11.81 4.07
C SER A 45 23.81 -13.04 4.86
N ALA A 46 22.91 -14.01 5.02
CA ALA A 46 23.20 -15.33 5.56
C ALA A 46 22.65 -16.39 4.59
N GLY A 47 23.53 -16.98 3.79
CA GLY A 47 23.15 -17.92 2.73
C GLY A 47 22.48 -17.30 1.50
N THR A 48 22.45 -15.98 1.45
CA THR A 48 22.13 -15.17 0.27
C THR A 48 23.37 -14.41 -0.17
N ARG A 49 23.30 -13.77 -1.34
CA ARG A 49 24.28 -12.76 -1.77
C ARG A 49 23.62 -11.74 -2.69
N VAL A 50 24.17 -10.53 -2.74
CA VAL A 50 23.81 -9.56 -3.78
C VAL A 50 24.49 -9.97 -5.09
N ARG A 51 23.73 -9.99 -6.19
CA ARG A 51 24.17 -10.28 -7.55
C ARG A 51 23.48 -9.30 -8.51
N GLY A 52 24.20 -8.29 -8.97
CA GLY A 52 23.60 -7.16 -9.69
C GLY A 52 22.62 -6.44 -8.77
N GLU A 53 21.43 -6.13 -9.27
CA GLU A 53 20.38 -5.40 -8.53
C GLU A 53 19.49 -6.31 -7.68
N ARG A 54 19.97 -7.50 -7.29
CA ARG A 54 19.15 -8.50 -6.60
C ARG A 54 19.89 -9.22 -5.50
N VAL A 55 19.18 -9.52 -4.42
CA VAL A 55 19.59 -10.54 -3.45
C VAL A 55 19.08 -11.88 -3.95
N VAL A 56 19.96 -12.88 -4.03
CA VAL A 56 19.63 -14.24 -4.50
C VAL A 56 19.96 -15.28 -3.43
N LEU A 57 19.20 -16.37 -3.38
CA LEU A 57 19.58 -17.54 -2.58
C LEU A 57 20.90 -18.12 -3.13
N ALA A 58 21.89 -18.29 -2.25
CA ALA A 58 23.24 -18.75 -2.58
C ALA A 58 23.51 -20.11 -1.91
N THR A 59 24.40 -20.17 -0.93
CA THR A 59 24.68 -21.38 -0.14
C THR A 59 23.72 -21.41 1.05
N PRO A 60 22.70 -22.27 1.08
CA PRO A 60 21.71 -22.26 2.16
C PRO A 60 22.35 -22.44 3.54
N VAL A 61 21.82 -21.73 4.54
CA VAL A 61 22.33 -21.73 5.92
C VAL A 61 21.42 -22.47 6.89
N ALA A 62 20.21 -22.82 6.45
CA ALA A 62 19.25 -23.58 7.23
C ALA A 62 18.35 -24.37 6.29
N THR A 63 17.61 -25.31 6.89
CA THR A 63 16.47 -25.98 6.26
C THR A 63 15.23 -25.73 7.10
N THR A 64 14.06 -25.65 6.47
CA THR A 64 12.76 -25.62 7.16
C THR A 64 11.79 -26.60 6.51
N THR A 65 10.72 -26.94 7.21
CA THR A 65 9.63 -27.74 6.67
C THR A 65 8.40 -26.86 6.53
N TYR A 66 7.80 -26.84 5.34
CA TYR A 66 6.53 -26.18 5.07
C TYR A 66 5.64 -27.14 4.27
N ASP A 67 4.41 -27.34 4.74
CA ASP A 67 3.45 -28.30 4.19
C ASP A 67 4.07 -29.69 3.92
N GLY A 68 4.77 -30.23 4.93
CA GLY A 68 5.43 -31.54 4.87
C GLY A 68 6.63 -31.65 3.93
N ARG A 69 7.09 -30.55 3.32
CA ARG A 69 8.22 -30.52 2.38
C ARG A 69 9.39 -29.73 2.95
N GLY A 70 10.61 -30.22 2.72
CA GLY A 70 11.84 -29.53 3.10
C GLY A 70 12.22 -28.41 2.12
N TYR A 71 12.66 -27.28 2.67
CA TYR A 71 13.13 -26.11 1.94
C TYR A 71 14.50 -25.66 2.47
N ASP A 72 15.40 -25.39 1.55
CA ASP A 72 16.68 -24.72 1.78
C ASP A 72 16.44 -23.22 1.97
N VAL A 73 17.06 -22.63 3.00
CA VAL A 73 16.82 -21.25 3.42
C VAL A 73 18.09 -20.40 3.40
N GLY A 74 17.98 -19.22 2.80
CA GLY A 74 18.90 -18.10 2.97
C GLY A 74 18.14 -16.87 3.47
N ARG A 75 18.79 -15.97 4.18
CA ARG A 75 18.19 -14.76 4.75
C ARG A 75 18.98 -13.53 4.39
N TRP A 76 18.26 -12.47 4.06
CA TRP A 76 18.80 -11.11 4.00
C TRP A 76 18.08 -10.26 5.05
N THR A 77 18.83 -9.46 5.82
CA THR A 77 18.31 -8.61 6.89
C THR A 77 18.78 -7.18 6.71
N SER A 78 17.87 -6.22 6.77
CA SER A 78 18.20 -4.80 6.65
C SER A 78 19.04 -4.30 7.82
N PRO A 79 19.76 -3.17 7.68
CA PRO A 79 20.16 -2.35 8.83
C PRO A 79 18.95 -1.94 9.68
N TRP A 80 19.20 -1.54 10.93
CA TRP A 80 18.18 -0.88 11.75
C TRP A 80 17.84 0.49 11.15
N VAL A 81 16.56 0.80 11.06
CA VAL A 81 16.03 2.09 10.60
C VAL A 81 15.41 2.83 11.77
N GLU A 82 15.78 4.10 11.94
CA GLU A 82 15.21 5.01 12.95
C GLU A 82 14.39 6.10 12.24
N PRO A 83 13.05 6.00 12.19
CA PRO A 83 12.22 6.96 11.44
C PRO A 83 12.12 8.34 12.12
N GLY A 84 12.79 8.56 13.27
CA GLY A 84 12.77 9.82 14.02
C GLY A 84 11.52 10.04 14.88
N PHE A 85 10.60 9.08 14.92
CA PHE A 85 9.42 9.07 15.77
C PHE A 85 9.14 7.65 16.28
N ALA A 86 8.34 7.53 17.35
CA ALA A 86 7.92 6.21 17.83
C ALA A 86 6.84 5.64 16.90
N LEU A 87 7.16 4.86 15.88
CA LEU A 87 6.17 4.32 14.94
C LEU A 87 5.12 3.45 15.65
N THR A 88 3.86 3.51 15.23
CA THR A 88 2.76 2.67 15.74
C THR A 88 2.23 1.71 14.69
N GLN A 89 2.54 1.95 13.41
CA GLN A 89 2.17 1.09 12.29
C GLN A 89 3.33 0.95 11.32
N LEU A 90 3.48 -0.23 10.73
CA LEU A 90 4.43 -0.50 9.65
C LEU A 90 3.80 -1.44 8.62
N VAL A 91 3.92 -1.10 7.35
CA VAL A 91 3.51 -1.96 6.22
C VAL A 91 4.71 -2.19 5.32
N ALA A 92 5.10 -3.45 5.12
CA ALA A 92 6.23 -3.80 4.27
C ALA A 92 5.83 -3.93 2.80
N SER A 93 6.79 -3.76 1.89
CA SER A 93 6.62 -4.02 0.46
C SER A 93 7.85 -4.69 -0.11
N TRP A 94 7.69 -5.50 -1.15
CA TRP A 94 8.79 -6.24 -1.76
C TRP A 94 8.55 -6.49 -3.25
N ALA A 95 9.64 -6.56 -4.01
CA ALA A 95 9.66 -7.07 -5.39
C ALA A 95 10.46 -8.37 -5.42
N ALA A 96 9.80 -9.50 -5.67
CA ALA A 96 10.41 -10.82 -5.60
C ALA A 96 10.13 -11.67 -6.84
N ARG A 97 11.08 -12.53 -7.19
CA ARG A 97 10.92 -13.61 -8.18
C ARG A 97 11.07 -14.94 -7.49
N THR A 98 10.03 -15.78 -7.52
CA THR A 98 10.01 -17.08 -6.86
C THR A 98 9.65 -18.19 -7.86
N PRO A 99 10.60 -18.55 -8.76
CA PRO A 99 10.33 -19.55 -9.80
C PRO A 99 10.09 -20.96 -9.21
N GLY A 100 9.10 -21.66 -9.74
CA GLY A 100 8.85 -23.07 -9.42
C GLY A 100 8.45 -23.27 -7.96
N ASP A 101 9.20 -24.11 -7.26
CA ASP A 101 9.01 -24.53 -5.87
C ASP A 101 9.77 -23.66 -4.87
N SER A 102 9.82 -22.35 -5.17
CA SER A 102 10.43 -21.35 -4.30
C SER A 102 9.42 -20.32 -3.85
N TRP A 103 9.71 -19.68 -2.73
CA TRP A 103 8.87 -18.69 -2.08
C TRP A 103 9.72 -17.84 -1.13
N ILE A 104 9.13 -16.80 -0.56
CA ILE A 104 9.77 -15.95 0.45
C ILE A 104 8.92 -15.82 1.70
N GLU A 105 9.59 -15.59 2.84
CA GLU A 105 8.94 -15.15 4.07
C GLU A 105 9.47 -13.76 4.42
N VAL A 106 8.57 -12.81 4.61
CA VAL A 106 8.90 -11.42 4.99
C VAL A 106 8.56 -11.23 6.45
N GLN A 107 9.54 -10.77 7.22
CA GLN A 107 9.45 -10.63 8.66
C GLN A 107 9.95 -9.26 9.10
N VAL A 108 9.37 -8.75 10.18
CA VAL A 108 9.77 -7.48 10.78
C VAL A 108 10.03 -7.66 12.27
N ARG A 109 10.79 -6.73 12.83
CA ARG A 109 10.92 -6.54 14.27
C ARG A 109 11.27 -5.10 14.55
N GLY A 110 11.21 -4.72 15.82
CA GLY A 110 11.43 -3.35 16.24
C GLY A 110 12.00 -3.25 17.62
N ARG A 111 12.33 -2.02 18.01
CA ARG A 111 12.90 -1.71 19.32
C ARG A 111 12.03 -0.67 20.03
N ALA A 112 11.70 -0.93 21.28
CA ALA A 112 11.03 0.05 22.14
C ALA A 112 12.04 1.09 22.66
N ALA A 113 11.54 2.22 23.16
CA ALA A 113 12.37 3.29 23.70
C ALA A 113 13.21 2.87 24.92
N ASP A 114 12.76 1.89 25.69
CA ASP A 114 13.50 1.30 26.83
C ASP A 114 14.59 0.30 26.40
N GLY A 115 14.75 0.08 25.10
CA GLY A 115 15.78 -0.75 24.52
C GLY A 115 15.39 -2.21 24.28
N ARG A 116 14.21 -2.67 24.74
CA ARG A 116 13.69 -4.00 24.42
C ARG A 116 13.53 -4.18 22.91
N VAL A 117 13.87 -5.36 22.41
CA VAL A 117 13.79 -5.72 20.99
C VAL A 117 12.72 -6.80 20.83
N ALA A 118 11.80 -6.56 19.90
CA ALA A 118 10.77 -7.50 19.56
C ALA A 118 11.35 -8.78 18.94
N SER A 119 10.61 -9.85 19.15
CA SER A 119 10.52 -11.05 18.34
C SER A 119 10.44 -10.74 16.84
N TRP A 120 10.68 -11.74 16.00
CA TRP A 120 10.48 -11.58 14.56
C TRP A 120 9.05 -11.96 14.21
N ASP A 121 8.27 -10.98 13.79
CA ASP A 121 6.90 -11.18 13.33
C ASP A 121 6.86 -11.42 11.83
N THR A 122 6.12 -12.44 11.42
CA THR A 122 5.94 -12.76 9.99
C THR A 122 4.80 -11.95 9.40
N LEU A 123 5.10 -11.09 8.42
CA LEU A 123 4.07 -10.32 7.71
C LEU A 123 3.45 -11.11 6.57
N GLY A 124 4.22 -11.97 5.91
CA GLY A 124 3.67 -12.76 4.82
C GLY A 124 4.61 -13.84 4.31
N ARG A 125 4.01 -14.95 3.90
CA ARG A 125 4.62 -15.98 3.06
C ARG A 125 4.10 -15.77 1.64
N TRP A 126 5.01 -15.53 0.71
CA TRP A 126 4.65 -15.09 -0.63
C TRP A 126 5.38 -15.85 -1.72
N ALA A 127 4.67 -16.13 -2.80
CA ALA A 127 5.22 -16.67 -4.03
C ALA A 127 4.47 -16.09 -5.24
N SER A 128 5.16 -15.95 -6.37
CA SER A 128 4.60 -15.50 -7.66
C SER A 128 3.56 -16.47 -8.23
N GLY A 129 3.63 -17.75 -7.87
CA GLY A 129 2.64 -18.78 -8.22
C GLY A 129 2.07 -19.44 -6.97
N ASP A 130 1.01 -20.22 -7.10
CA ASP A 130 0.28 -20.87 -5.99
C ASP A 130 0.39 -22.40 -5.96
N ARG A 131 1.13 -23.01 -6.90
CA ARG A 131 1.22 -24.47 -7.04
C ARG A 131 1.87 -25.17 -5.83
N TYR A 132 2.79 -24.49 -5.14
CA TYR A 132 3.62 -25.10 -4.10
C TYR A 132 3.44 -24.47 -2.73
N VAL A 133 3.00 -23.21 -2.69
CA VAL A 133 2.80 -22.42 -1.49
C VAL A 133 1.60 -21.53 -1.74
N GLU A 134 0.66 -21.57 -0.80
CA GLU A 134 -0.46 -20.64 -0.74
C GLU A 134 0.04 -19.34 -0.08
N ARG A 135 -0.25 -18.21 -0.73
CA ARG A 135 0.10 -16.89 -0.20
C ARG A 135 -0.71 -16.64 1.06
N THR A 136 -0.05 -16.23 2.13
CA THR A 136 -0.72 -16.10 3.43
C THR A 136 -0.02 -15.06 4.30
N THR A 137 -0.80 -14.21 4.96
CA THR A 137 -0.33 -13.50 6.16
C THR A 137 -0.20 -14.46 7.33
N ALA A 138 0.38 -13.98 8.42
CA ALA A 138 0.37 -14.66 9.71
C ALA A 138 -0.16 -13.70 10.77
N SER A 139 -1.47 -13.46 10.75
CA SER A 139 -2.10 -12.52 11.68
C SER A 139 -2.08 -13.04 13.13
N GLY A 140 -2.23 -12.14 14.10
CA GLY A 140 -2.44 -12.53 15.50
C GLY A 140 -1.17 -12.95 16.28
N GLN A 141 0.03 -12.66 15.75
CA GLN A 141 1.29 -12.77 16.48
C GLN A 141 1.40 -11.67 17.56
N ASP A 142 0.64 -11.77 18.66
CA ASP A 142 0.68 -10.84 19.80
C ASP A 142 1.58 -11.42 20.91
N ASP A 143 2.87 -11.61 20.60
CA ASP A 143 3.82 -12.28 21.48
C ASP A 143 4.65 -11.31 22.33
N ASP A 144 4.89 -10.07 21.88
CA ASP A 144 5.58 -9.04 22.67
C ASP A 144 5.17 -7.56 22.47
N LEU A 145 5.88 -6.80 21.64
CA LEU A 145 5.85 -5.33 21.55
C LEU A 145 4.88 -4.82 20.48
N ALA A 146 4.42 -5.73 19.63
CA ALA A 146 3.59 -5.44 18.48
C ALA A 146 2.80 -6.69 18.09
N SER A 147 1.84 -6.50 17.18
CA SER A 147 1.06 -7.58 16.59
C SER A 147 0.83 -7.36 15.12
N VAL A 148 0.59 -8.44 14.38
CA VAL A 148 0.27 -8.42 12.95
C VAL A 148 -1.24 -8.44 12.79
N ASP A 149 -1.77 -7.40 12.13
CA ASP A 149 -3.15 -7.30 11.68
C ASP A 149 -3.15 -7.33 10.15
N VAL A 150 -3.33 -8.54 9.59
CA VAL A 150 -3.19 -8.85 8.16
C VAL A 150 -1.82 -8.39 7.64
N ASP A 151 -1.76 -7.25 6.97
CA ASP A 151 -0.56 -6.69 6.36
C ASP A 151 0.08 -5.54 7.14
N THR A 152 -0.53 -5.15 8.27
CA THR A 152 -0.10 -4.03 9.10
C THR A 152 0.46 -4.52 10.42
N TRP A 153 1.73 -4.23 10.67
CA TRP A 153 2.36 -4.45 11.96
C TRP A 153 2.06 -3.28 12.90
N LYS A 154 1.43 -3.54 14.05
CA LYS A 154 0.88 -2.54 14.95
C LYS A 154 1.55 -2.59 16.31
N SER A 155 1.99 -1.44 16.83
CA SER A 155 2.50 -1.30 18.19
C SER A 155 1.76 -0.20 18.93
N THR A 156 1.18 -0.55 20.08
CA THR A 156 0.46 0.39 20.96
C THR A 156 1.42 1.30 21.73
N GLY A 157 2.53 0.75 22.23
CA GLY A 157 3.58 1.49 22.94
C GLY A 157 4.49 2.31 22.01
N GLY A 158 4.51 1.96 20.73
CA GLY A 158 5.36 2.57 19.71
C GLY A 158 6.80 2.07 19.74
N LEU A 159 7.44 2.10 18.57
CA LEU A 159 8.79 1.59 18.36
C LEU A 159 9.70 2.67 17.79
N THR A 160 10.91 2.78 18.32
CA THR A 160 11.88 3.82 17.91
C THR A 160 12.72 3.41 16.71
N SER A 161 12.82 2.11 16.44
CA SER A 161 13.47 1.59 15.26
C SER A 161 12.87 0.27 14.80
N TRP A 162 13.13 -0.09 13.54
CA TRP A 162 12.67 -1.33 12.93
C TRP A 162 13.72 -1.98 12.02
N GLN A 163 13.53 -3.27 11.75
CA GLN A 163 14.25 -4.04 10.74
C GLN A 163 13.28 -4.90 9.94
N VAL A 164 13.63 -5.14 8.68
CA VAL A 164 12.97 -6.15 7.85
C VAL A 164 13.96 -7.26 7.50
N ARG A 165 13.45 -8.48 7.44
CA ARG A 165 14.17 -9.68 7.01
C ARG A 165 13.37 -10.39 5.95
N VAL A 166 14.05 -10.83 4.91
CA VAL A 166 13.48 -11.70 3.87
C VAL A 166 14.21 -13.02 3.90
N ALA A 167 13.48 -14.09 4.17
CA ALA A 167 13.96 -15.45 3.97
C ALA A 167 13.62 -15.90 2.55
N LEU A 168 14.63 -16.26 1.77
CA LEU A 168 14.50 -16.85 0.45
C LEU A 168 14.52 -18.37 0.58
N MET A 169 13.48 -19.05 0.08
CA MET A 169 13.30 -20.48 0.26
C MET A 169 13.14 -21.20 -1.07
N ARG A 170 13.85 -22.31 -1.25
CA ARG A 170 13.71 -23.20 -2.41
C ARG A 170 13.68 -24.63 -1.91
N ARG A 171 12.80 -25.46 -2.46
CA ARG A 171 12.68 -26.87 -2.05
C ARG A 171 14.05 -27.56 -2.04
N THR A 172 14.35 -28.30 -0.98
CA THR A 172 15.63 -29.00 -0.82
C THR A 172 15.83 -30.00 -1.97
N GLY A 173 17.00 -29.92 -2.60
CA GLY A 173 17.35 -30.76 -3.76
C GLY A 173 16.73 -30.31 -5.09
N ALA A 174 16.00 -29.21 -5.15
CA ALA A 174 15.43 -28.69 -6.40
C ALA A 174 16.50 -28.09 -7.33
N THR A 175 16.28 -28.25 -8.63
CA THR A 175 17.12 -27.70 -9.71
C THR A 175 16.53 -26.43 -10.34
N THR A 176 15.38 -25.96 -9.83
CA THR A 176 14.75 -24.70 -10.20
C THR A 176 15.69 -23.52 -9.93
N ARG A 177 15.50 -22.43 -10.68
CA ARG A 177 16.26 -21.19 -10.47
C ARG A 177 16.09 -20.72 -9.02
N ALA A 178 17.13 -20.11 -8.45
CA ALA A 178 17.06 -19.57 -7.11
C ALA A 178 16.02 -18.43 -7.03
N PRO A 179 15.24 -18.33 -5.93
CA PRO A 179 14.44 -17.15 -5.66
C PRO A 179 15.33 -15.93 -5.43
N SER A 180 14.76 -14.74 -5.65
CA SER A 180 15.47 -13.47 -5.48
C SER A 180 14.53 -12.32 -5.14
N ILE A 181 15.05 -11.29 -4.49
CA ILE A 181 14.39 -9.98 -4.34
C ILE A 181 15.19 -8.89 -5.05
N SER A 182 14.51 -7.96 -5.72
CA SER A 182 15.09 -6.72 -6.26
C SER A 182 14.78 -5.50 -5.41
N SER A 183 13.70 -5.53 -4.64
CA SER A 183 13.45 -4.49 -3.66
C SER A 183 12.77 -5.05 -2.42
N VAL A 184 13.01 -4.39 -1.29
CA VAL A 184 12.28 -4.59 -0.03
C VAL A 184 12.32 -3.30 0.75
N GLY A 185 11.27 -3.01 1.52
CA GLY A 185 11.20 -1.83 2.37
C GLY A 185 9.93 -1.82 3.18
N ALA A 186 9.69 -0.71 3.87
CA ALA A 186 8.44 -0.50 4.59
C ALA A 186 8.13 0.99 4.74
N VAL A 187 6.84 1.29 4.83
CA VAL A 187 6.35 2.57 5.34
C VAL A 187 6.07 2.42 6.83
N ALA A 188 6.79 3.18 7.65
CA ALA A 188 6.55 3.34 9.08
C ALA A 188 5.69 4.60 9.32
N SER A 189 4.78 4.53 10.28
CA SER A 189 3.92 5.69 10.58
C SER A 189 3.47 5.78 12.03
N ARG A 190 3.22 7.00 12.47
CA ARG A 190 2.40 7.34 13.65
C ARG A 190 1.36 8.34 13.19
N LEU A 191 0.12 7.88 13.12
CA LEU A 191 -0.99 8.64 12.57
C LEU A 191 -1.92 9.14 13.68
N PRO A 192 -2.48 10.36 13.56
CA PRO A 192 -3.48 10.85 14.48
C PRO A 192 -4.81 10.11 14.29
N THR A 193 -5.60 10.02 15.35
CA THR A 193 -6.93 9.39 15.34
C THR A 193 -8.08 10.40 15.15
N SER A 194 -7.77 11.67 14.88
CA SER A 194 -8.76 12.75 14.74
C SER A 194 -9.09 13.03 13.26
N SER A 195 -10.13 13.83 13.05
CA SER A 195 -10.46 14.39 11.74
C SER A 195 -9.26 15.13 11.12
N VAL A 196 -9.25 15.18 9.79
CA VAL A 196 -8.17 15.80 9.02
C VAL A 196 -8.68 17.11 8.42
N ALA A 197 -7.84 18.14 8.43
CA ALA A 197 -8.16 19.39 7.75
C ALA A 197 -8.06 19.18 6.24
N VAL A 198 -9.12 19.57 5.52
CA VAL A 198 -9.17 19.46 4.05
C VAL A 198 -8.00 20.21 3.43
N SER A 199 -7.25 19.54 2.56
CA SER A 199 -6.12 20.13 1.88
C SER A 199 -6.55 21.11 0.80
N ALA A 200 -5.82 22.21 0.64
CA ALA A 200 -6.06 23.11 -0.49
C ALA A 200 -5.62 22.43 -1.82
N PRO A 201 -6.32 22.68 -2.94
CA PRO A 201 -5.94 22.16 -4.26
C PRO A 201 -4.47 22.42 -4.59
N GLY A 202 -3.80 21.43 -5.16
CA GLY A 202 -2.37 21.34 -5.40
C GLY A 202 -1.95 21.67 -6.82
N VAL A 203 -0.88 21.02 -7.29
CA VAL A 203 -0.19 21.36 -8.54
C VAL A 203 -1.02 21.06 -9.79
N VAL A 204 -1.77 19.96 -9.81
CA VAL A 204 -2.59 19.56 -10.97
C VAL A 204 -3.78 20.49 -11.11
N SER A 205 -4.49 20.70 -10.01
CA SER A 205 -5.71 21.50 -9.99
C SER A 205 -5.42 22.95 -10.39
N ARG A 206 -4.33 23.53 -9.85
CA ARG A 206 -3.88 24.89 -10.18
C ARG A 206 -3.40 25.05 -11.62
N ALA A 207 -3.02 23.96 -12.28
CA ALA A 207 -2.68 23.95 -13.70
C ALA A 207 -3.89 23.79 -14.62
N GLY A 208 -5.12 23.75 -14.07
CA GLY A 208 -6.37 23.59 -14.83
C GLY A 208 -6.94 22.17 -14.81
N GLY A 209 -6.36 21.26 -14.03
CA GLY A 209 -6.76 19.85 -13.93
C GLY A 209 -6.03 18.94 -14.92
N LEU A 210 -5.99 17.65 -14.59
CA LEU A 210 -5.40 16.59 -15.40
C LEU A 210 -6.13 15.28 -15.08
N VAL A 211 -6.37 14.47 -16.10
CA VAL A 211 -6.89 13.11 -15.95
C VAL A 211 -6.01 12.19 -16.80
N LEU A 212 -5.34 11.25 -16.15
CA LEU A 212 -4.57 10.19 -16.79
C LEU A 212 -5.51 9.21 -17.46
N ASP A 213 -5.13 8.70 -18.64
CA ASP A 213 -5.97 7.80 -19.43
C ASP A 213 -5.87 6.34 -18.96
N VAL A 214 -6.09 6.13 -17.66
CA VAL A 214 -6.07 4.79 -17.04
C VAL A 214 -7.30 3.99 -17.53
N PRO A 215 -7.13 2.75 -18.01
CA PRO A 215 -8.23 1.87 -18.38
C PRO A 215 -9.28 1.70 -17.27
N ARG A 216 -10.53 1.47 -17.66
CA ARG A 216 -11.70 1.47 -16.76
C ARG A 216 -12.25 0.07 -16.58
N TYR A 217 -11.63 -0.73 -15.71
CA TYR A 217 -12.10 -2.08 -15.39
C TYR A 217 -13.09 -2.02 -14.22
N SER A 218 -14.17 -2.80 -14.31
CA SER A 218 -15.15 -2.95 -13.25
C SER A 218 -14.97 -4.33 -12.63
N GLN A 219 -14.95 -4.41 -11.30
CA GLN A 219 -14.91 -5.69 -10.60
C GLN A 219 -16.26 -6.42 -10.71
N MET A 220 -17.36 -5.67 -10.84
CA MET A 220 -18.73 -6.20 -10.87
C MET A 220 -19.04 -6.95 -12.18
N THR A 221 -18.22 -6.79 -13.23
CA THR A 221 -18.32 -7.65 -14.41
C THR A 221 -17.82 -9.07 -14.18
N HIS A 222 -17.20 -9.32 -13.01
CA HIS A 222 -16.72 -10.63 -12.57
C HIS A 222 -17.56 -11.20 -11.42
N ASP A 223 -18.79 -10.72 -11.25
CA ASP A 223 -19.75 -11.19 -10.23
C ASP A 223 -19.85 -12.73 -10.25
N GLY A 224 -19.61 -13.37 -9.11
CA GLY A 224 -19.63 -14.83 -8.97
C GLY A 224 -18.52 -15.61 -9.70
N HIS A 225 -17.55 -14.94 -10.35
CA HIS A 225 -16.39 -15.60 -10.91
C HIS A 225 -15.50 -16.15 -9.79
N TYR A 226 -15.12 -17.43 -9.86
CA TYR A 226 -14.12 -18.03 -8.97
C TYR A 226 -14.30 -17.70 -7.47
N PRO A 227 -15.43 -18.10 -6.86
CA PRO A 227 -15.78 -17.72 -5.49
C PRO A 227 -14.77 -18.17 -4.42
N GLN A 228 -13.87 -19.11 -4.74
CA GLN A 228 -12.78 -19.51 -3.86
C GLN A 228 -11.73 -18.40 -3.61
N TRP A 229 -11.78 -17.27 -4.33
CA TRP A 229 -10.91 -16.12 -4.09
C TRP A 229 -11.71 -14.95 -3.53
N GLY A 230 -12.29 -15.13 -2.34
CA GLY A 230 -13.00 -14.07 -1.62
C GLY A 230 -14.44 -13.84 -2.06
N GLY A 231 -15.13 -14.87 -2.57
CA GLY A 231 -16.55 -14.80 -2.94
C GLY A 231 -16.83 -14.39 -4.39
N GLY A 232 -15.85 -13.79 -5.08
CA GLY A 232 -15.94 -13.42 -6.50
C GLY A 232 -15.57 -11.96 -6.77
N GLY A 233 -15.85 -11.48 -7.99
CA GLY A 233 -15.56 -10.12 -8.45
C GLY A 233 -16.03 -9.02 -7.50
N GLU A 234 -17.10 -9.25 -6.77
CA GLU A 234 -17.69 -8.38 -5.75
C GLU A 234 -16.69 -8.01 -4.63
N ALA A 235 -15.64 -8.81 -4.43
CA ALA A 235 -14.56 -8.59 -3.46
C ALA A 235 -13.19 -8.29 -4.10
N TRP A 236 -13.14 -7.98 -5.40
CA TRP A 236 -11.91 -7.83 -6.19
C TRP A 236 -11.51 -6.37 -6.46
N CYS A 237 -11.90 -5.43 -5.61
CA CYS A 237 -11.58 -3.99 -5.78
C CYS A 237 -10.08 -3.74 -5.91
N SER A 238 -9.25 -4.42 -5.12
CA SER A 238 -7.79 -4.29 -5.15
C SER A 238 -7.12 -4.86 -6.40
N PRO A 239 -7.34 -6.14 -6.78
CA PRO A 239 -6.78 -6.68 -8.03
C PRO A 239 -7.33 -6.00 -9.29
N THR A 240 -8.57 -5.52 -9.28
CA THR A 240 -9.13 -4.72 -10.39
C THR A 240 -8.43 -3.37 -10.50
N SER A 241 -8.22 -2.66 -9.38
CA SER A 241 -7.49 -1.38 -9.35
C SER A 241 -6.02 -1.54 -9.76
N THR A 242 -5.37 -2.58 -9.27
CA THR A 242 -4.00 -2.94 -9.67
C THR A 242 -3.93 -3.21 -11.18
N SER A 243 -4.90 -3.96 -11.72
CA SER A 243 -4.98 -4.25 -13.16
C SER A 243 -5.21 -3.00 -14.01
N MET A 244 -5.99 -2.02 -13.53
CA MET A 244 -6.17 -0.74 -14.22
C MET A 244 -4.84 0.00 -14.35
N VAL A 245 -4.04 0.07 -13.28
CA VAL A 245 -2.73 0.72 -13.31
C VAL A 245 -1.72 -0.05 -14.17
N LEU A 246 -1.72 -1.39 -14.11
CA LEU A 246 -0.90 -2.21 -15.02
C LEU A 246 -1.30 -2.01 -16.49
N GLY A 247 -2.58 -1.89 -16.78
CA GLY A 247 -3.09 -1.59 -18.12
C GLY A 247 -2.70 -0.21 -18.62
N TYR A 248 -2.58 0.78 -17.74
CA TYR A 248 -2.11 2.13 -18.10
C TYR A 248 -0.65 2.12 -18.57
N TYR A 249 0.18 1.23 -18.03
CA TYR A 249 1.58 1.06 -18.43
C TYR A 249 1.80 -0.04 -19.50
N ASP A 250 0.74 -0.54 -20.14
CA ASP A 250 0.81 -1.70 -21.05
C ASP A 250 1.53 -2.94 -20.44
N ALA A 251 1.44 -3.09 -19.12
CA ALA A 251 2.15 -4.08 -18.30
C ALA A 251 1.24 -5.20 -17.77
N LEU A 252 0.09 -5.43 -18.42
CA LEU A 252 -0.79 -6.55 -18.08
C LEU A 252 -0.04 -7.90 -18.21
N PRO A 253 -0.41 -8.93 -17.43
CA PRO A 253 0.21 -10.24 -17.53
C PRO A 253 0.03 -10.83 -18.94
N ALA A 254 1.01 -11.63 -19.39
CA ALA A 254 0.93 -12.29 -20.68
C ALA A 254 -0.30 -13.23 -20.78
N PRO A 255 -0.88 -13.45 -21.98
CA PRO A 255 -2.06 -14.29 -22.16
C PRO A 255 -1.97 -15.71 -21.59
N SER A 256 -0.76 -16.30 -21.56
CA SER A 256 -0.53 -17.61 -20.96
C SER A 256 -0.85 -17.67 -19.45
N THR A 257 -0.77 -16.53 -18.75
CA THR A 257 -1.02 -16.44 -17.30
C THR A 257 -2.50 -16.62 -16.97
N TYR A 258 -3.40 -16.24 -17.88
CA TYR A 258 -4.86 -16.32 -17.71
C TYR A 258 -5.53 -17.25 -18.72
N ALA A 259 -4.78 -18.11 -19.42
CA ALA A 259 -5.33 -19.08 -20.39
C ALA A 259 -6.26 -20.15 -19.79
N TRP A 260 -6.32 -20.24 -18.45
CA TRP A 260 -7.25 -21.11 -17.72
C TRP A 260 -8.63 -20.46 -17.52
N VAL A 261 -8.75 -19.15 -17.80
CA VAL A 261 -10.02 -18.43 -17.70
C VAL A 261 -10.90 -18.76 -18.92
N PRO A 262 -12.17 -19.18 -18.73
CA PRO A 262 -13.08 -19.50 -19.83
C PRO A 262 -13.29 -18.34 -20.80
N ASP A 263 -13.47 -18.70 -22.07
CA ASP A 263 -13.91 -17.76 -23.10
C ASP A 263 -15.23 -17.09 -22.68
N GLY A 264 -15.30 -15.76 -22.82
CA GLY A 264 -16.48 -14.96 -22.45
C GLY A 264 -16.32 -14.18 -21.13
N HIS A 265 -15.36 -14.54 -20.28
CA HIS A 265 -14.96 -13.67 -19.17
C HIS A 265 -14.22 -12.45 -19.76
N VAL A 266 -14.79 -11.26 -19.57
CA VAL A 266 -14.13 -10.01 -19.95
C VAL A 266 -12.98 -9.71 -19.00
N ASP A 267 -11.94 -9.02 -19.47
CA ASP A 267 -10.77 -8.64 -18.65
C ASP A 267 -10.15 -9.81 -17.84
N PRO A 268 -9.82 -10.98 -18.45
CA PRO A 268 -9.39 -12.18 -17.72
C PRO A 268 -8.11 -12.01 -16.89
N TRP A 269 -7.37 -10.92 -17.11
CA TRP A 269 -6.25 -10.52 -16.27
C TRP A 269 -6.67 -10.08 -14.87
N VAL A 270 -7.92 -9.64 -14.66
CA VAL A 270 -8.48 -9.34 -13.34
C VAL A 270 -8.66 -10.62 -12.53
N ASP A 271 -9.20 -11.69 -13.13
CA ASP A 271 -9.29 -13.02 -12.50
C ASP A 271 -7.88 -13.55 -12.15
N ALA A 272 -6.90 -13.35 -13.04
CA ALA A 272 -5.51 -13.72 -12.76
C ALA A 272 -4.88 -12.89 -11.64
N ALA A 273 -5.14 -11.59 -11.58
CA ALA A 273 -4.70 -10.74 -10.49
C ALA A 273 -5.33 -11.18 -9.17
N ALA A 274 -6.64 -11.45 -9.12
CA ALA A 274 -7.33 -11.92 -7.92
C ALA A 274 -6.72 -13.23 -7.39
N ARG A 275 -6.50 -14.22 -8.27
CA ARG A 275 -5.79 -15.45 -7.91
C ARG A 275 -4.37 -15.18 -7.39
N ALA A 276 -3.65 -14.26 -8.03
CA ALA A 276 -2.26 -13.96 -7.71
C ALA A 276 -2.07 -13.13 -6.43
N THR A 277 -3.12 -12.48 -5.94
CA THR A 277 -3.08 -11.61 -4.75
C THR A 277 -3.92 -12.11 -3.60
N TYR A 278 -4.65 -13.22 -3.77
CA TYR A 278 -5.41 -13.84 -2.70
C TYR A 278 -4.51 -14.24 -1.53
N ASP A 279 -4.95 -13.85 -0.34
CA ASP A 279 -4.35 -14.17 0.95
C ASP A 279 -5.23 -15.16 1.69
N HIS A 280 -4.69 -16.35 1.95
CA HIS A 280 -5.43 -17.47 2.51
C HIS A 280 -5.71 -17.36 4.02
N ASP A 281 -4.97 -16.53 4.77
CA ASP A 281 -5.24 -16.27 6.20
C ASP A 281 -6.25 -15.13 6.35
N TYR A 282 -6.11 -14.09 5.53
CA TYR A 282 -7.08 -12.98 5.46
C TYR A 282 -8.41 -13.36 4.79
N ASP A 283 -8.40 -14.40 3.95
CA ASP A 283 -9.54 -14.82 3.12
C ASP A 283 -10.00 -13.74 2.12
N GLY A 284 -9.04 -13.01 1.53
CA GLY A 284 -9.34 -11.88 0.66
C GLY A 284 -8.22 -11.46 -0.27
N THR A 285 -8.57 -10.65 -1.28
CA THR A 285 -7.62 -10.09 -2.27
C THR A 285 -7.15 -8.68 -1.91
N GLY A 286 -7.63 -8.15 -0.78
CA GLY A 286 -7.38 -6.78 -0.31
C GLY A 286 -6.01 -6.55 0.33
N ASN A 287 -5.17 -7.57 0.48
CA ASN A 287 -3.83 -7.47 1.09
C ASN A 287 -2.94 -6.51 0.26
N TRP A 288 -2.53 -5.39 0.85
CA TRP A 288 -1.86 -4.31 0.11
C TRP A 288 -0.46 -4.72 -0.39
N PRO A 289 0.41 -5.33 0.44
CA PRO A 289 1.71 -5.82 -0.02
C PRO A 289 1.61 -6.91 -1.10
N PHE A 290 0.59 -7.76 -1.09
CA PHE A 290 0.47 -8.83 -2.10
C PHE A 290 0.14 -8.25 -3.48
N ASN A 291 -0.71 -7.22 -3.54
CA ASN A 291 -1.03 -6.52 -4.79
C ASN A 291 0.19 -5.77 -5.35
N THR A 292 0.94 -5.08 -4.50
CA THR A 292 2.17 -4.40 -4.94
C THR A 292 3.28 -5.37 -5.31
N ALA A 293 3.43 -6.50 -4.62
CA ALA A 293 4.38 -7.55 -5.00
C ALA A 293 4.01 -8.23 -6.33
N TYR A 294 2.71 -8.40 -6.62
CA TYR A 294 2.23 -8.86 -7.92
C TYR A 294 2.55 -7.84 -9.01
N ALA A 295 2.23 -6.56 -8.80
CA ALA A 295 2.53 -5.50 -9.76
C ALA A 295 4.03 -5.36 -10.04
N ALA A 296 4.89 -5.43 -9.01
CA ALA A 296 6.34 -5.34 -9.15
C ALA A 296 6.98 -6.49 -9.96
N ALA A 297 6.25 -7.57 -10.23
CA ALA A 297 6.70 -8.62 -11.13
C ALA A 297 6.49 -8.28 -12.61
N LEU A 298 5.66 -7.27 -12.89
CA LEU A 298 5.19 -6.86 -14.22
C LEU A 298 5.65 -5.46 -14.60
N THR A 299 5.97 -4.61 -13.62
CA THR A 299 6.48 -3.24 -13.80
C THR A 299 7.91 -3.08 -13.28
N SER A 300 8.47 -1.88 -13.43
CA SER A 300 9.79 -1.55 -12.90
C SER A 300 9.79 -1.50 -11.37
N ASP A 301 8.73 -0.94 -10.78
CA ASP A 301 8.59 -0.88 -9.33
C ASP A 301 7.13 -0.84 -8.86
N ALA A 302 6.89 -1.34 -7.65
CA ALA A 302 5.64 -1.17 -6.94
C ALA A 302 5.80 -1.34 -5.42
N TYR A 303 5.12 -0.48 -4.65
CA TYR A 303 5.17 -0.49 -3.19
C TYR A 303 3.99 0.24 -2.55
N VAL A 304 3.76 -0.02 -1.27
CA VAL A 304 2.79 0.68 -0.44
C VAL A 304 3.47 1.87 0.24
N THR A 305 2.80 3.01 0.26
CA THR A 305 3.18 4.16 1.10
C THR A 305 1.94 4.85 1.67
N ARG A 306 2.15 5.91 2.44
CA ARG A 306 1.10 6.75 2.98
C ARG A 306 1.36 8.19 2.57
N LEU A 307 0.31 8.90 2.19
CA LEU A 307 0.36 10.32 1.86
C LEU A 307 -0.32 11.13 2.96
N ALA A 308 0.19 12.35 3.19
CA ALA A 308 -0.37 13.25 4.19
C ALA A 308 -1.65 13.94 3.73
N SER A 309 -1.87 14.08 2.41
CA SER A 309 -3.04 14.73 1.80
C SER A 309 -3.14 14.49 0.30
N LEU A 310 -4.27 14.83 -0.31
CA LEU A 310 -4.43 14.81 -1.77
C LEU A 310 -3.52 15.80 -2.49
N ARG A 311 -3.02 16.84 -1.81
CA ARG A 311 -1.99 17.72 -2.37
C ARG A 311 -0.68 16.98 -2.68
N GLU A 312 -0.39 15.90 -1.97
CA GLU A 312 0.73 15.01 -2.29
C GLU A 312 0.38 14.08 -3.45
N ALA A 313 -0.84 13.53 -3.46
CA ALA A 313 -1.33 12.72 -4.58
C ALA A 313 -1.28 13.47 -5.92
N GLU A 314 -1.59 14.77 -5.92
CA GLU A 314 -1.43 15.61 -7.12
C GLU A 314 0.00 15.65 -7.66
N ARG A 315 1.03 15.51 -6.83
CA ARG A 315 2.43 15.49 -7.30
C ARG A 315 2.75 14.19 -8.05
N TYR A 316 2.18 13.07 -7.62
CA TYR A 316 2.28 11.79 -8.33
C TYR A 316 1.50 11.84 -9.66
N VAL A 317 0.26 12.34 -9.64
CA VAL A 317 -0.55 12.48 -10.86
C VAL A 317 0.09 13.45 -11.87
N ALA A 318 0.71 14.55 -11.41
CA ALA A 318 1.46 15.46 -12.27
C ALA A 318 2.68 14.79 -12.93
N ALA A 319 3.23 13.75 -12.32
CA ALA A 319 4.30 12.92 -12.87
C ALA A 319 3.79 11.76 -13.74
N GLY A 320 2.48 11.70 -14.01
CA GLY A 320 1.88 10.63 -14.80
C GLY A 320 1.67 9.32 -14.03
N ILE A 321 1.72 9.35 -12.70
CA ILE A 321 1.61 8.16 -11.84
C ILE A 321 0.21 8.13 -11.20
N PRO A 322 -0.71 7.23 -11.63
CA PRO A 322 -1.96 7.01 -10.93
C PRO A 322 -1.71 6.27 -9.59
N LEU A 323 -2.59 6.48 -8.62
CA LEU A 323 -2.43 5.92 -7.27
C LEU A 323 -3.63 5.04 -6.92
N VAL A 324 -3.39 3.80 -6.50
CA VAL A 324 -4.47 2.98 -5.92
C VAL A 324 -4.63 3.39 -4.46
N ALA A 325 -5.77 3.97 -4.08
CA ALA A 325 -6.03 4.44 -2.72
C ALA A 325 -6.96 3.49 -1.98
N SER A 326 -6.66 3.23 -0.70
CA SER A 326 -7.53 2.47 0.21
C SER A 326 -8.44 3.43 0.96
N ILE A 327 -9.75 3.27 0.84
CA ILE A 327 -10.74 4.11 1.52
C ILE A 327 -11.70 3.26 2.35
N SER A 328 -12.42 3.92 3.25
CA SER A 328 -13.51 3.35 4.05
C SER A 328 -14.51 4.48 4.32
N PHE A 329 -15.80 4.20 4.20
CA PHE A 329 -16.83 5.22 4.35
C PHE A 329 -18.18 4.58 4.70
N GLY A 330 -18.95 5.29 5.51
CA GLY A 330 -20.33 5.00 5.87
C GLY A 330 -21.34 5.55 4.87
N HIS A 331 -22.62 5.30 5.17
CA HIS A 331 -23.71 5.69 4.28
C HIS A 331 -23.83 7.22 4.15
N GLY A 332 -23.67 7.72 2.92
CA GLY A 332 -23.78 9.14 2.60
C GLY A 332 -22.53 9.97 2.90
N GLU A 333 -21.42 9.34 3.31
CA GLU A 333 -20.15 10.03 3.58
C GLU A 333 -19.32 10.30 2.32
N LEU A 334 -19.59 9.56 1.23
CA LEU A 334 -18.95 9.75 -0.06
C LEU A 334 -20.00 9.85 -1.18
N GLY A 335 -20.25 11.06 -1.66
CA GLY A 335 -21.24 11.36 -2.67
C GLY A 335 -20.90 10.76 -4.04
N GLY A 336 -21.89 10.15 -4.68
CA GLY A 336 -21.74 9.61 -6.04
C GLY A 336 -20.97 8.29 -6.14
N ALA A 337 -20.58 7.68 -5.01
CA ALA A 337 -19.98 6.34 -5.00
C ALA A 337 -20.94 5.28 -5.58
N PRO A 338 -20.42 4.24 -6.28
CA PRO A 338 -21.26 3.17 -6.84
C PRO A 338 -21.79 2.21 -5.77
N ILE A 339 -21.22 2.24 -4.57
CA ILE A 339 -21.63 1.46 -3.40
C ILE A 339 -21.98 2.42 -2.26
N SER A 340 -22.93 2.03 -1.41
CA SER A 340 -23.48 2.92 -0.39
C SER A 340 -22.58 3.11 0.84
N ALA A 341 -21.74 2.12 1.16
CA ALA A 341 -20.78 2.14 2.26
C ALA A 341 -19.74 1.02 2.06
N SER A 342 -18.57 1.13 2.68
CA SER A 342 -17.59 0.04 2.75
C SER A 342 -16.70 0.16 3.98
N ALA A 343 -16.39 -0.98 4.60
CA ALA A 343 -15.36 -1.08 5.66
C ALA A 343 -13.93 -1.02 5.10
N GLY A 344 -13.75 -1.27 3.80
CA GLY A 344 -12.48 -1.20 3.08
C GLY A 344 -12.71 -1.35 1.58
N HIS A 345 -12.30 -0.37 0.80
CA HIS A 345 -12.46 -0.33 -0.65
C HIS A 345 -11.21 0.24 -1.33
N LEU A 346 -10.86 -0.30 -2.49
CA LEU A 346 -9.72 0.17 -3.28
C LEU A 346 -10.23 0.78 -4.57
N LEU A 347 -9.72 1.97 -4.90
CA LEU A 347 -9.99 2.67 -6.15
C LEU A 347 -8.71 3.29 -6.69
N VAL A 348 -8.73 3.80 -7.93
CA VAL A 348 -7.57 4.47 -8.53
C VAL A 348 -7.82 5.97 -8.61
N ILE A 349 -6.99 6.78 -7.98
CA ILE A 349 -6.90 8.22 -8.24
C ILE A 349 -6.19 8.39 -9.59
N VAL A 350 -6.91 8.91 -10.58
CA VAL A 350 -6.43 9.08 -11.95
C VAL A 350 -6.28 10.54 -12.34
N GLY A 351 -6.73 11.48 -11.50
CA GLY A 351 -6.75 12.87 -11.88
C GLY A 351 -7.36 13.81 -10.86
N PHE A 352 -7.34 15.09 -11.20
CA PHE A 352 -7.99 16.16 -10.45
C PHE A 352 -8.61 17.17 -11.41
N THR A 353 -9.74 17.74 -11.03
CA THR A 353 -10.38 18.84 -11.76
C THR A 353 -9.71 20.18 -11.44
N ALA A 354 -10.02 21.23 -12.20
CA ALA A 354 -9.54 22.59 -11.90
C ALA A 354 -10.03 23.13 -10.55
N SER A 355 -11.20 22.70 -10.07
CA SER A 355 -11.74 23.03 -8.75
C SER A 355 -11.04 22.31 -7.60
N GLY A 356 -10.30 21.23 -7.91
CA GLY A 356 -9.57 20.42 -6.95
C GLY A 356 -10.28 19.13 -6.55
N ASP A 357 -11.43 18.82 -7.15
CA ASP A 357 -12.14 17.55 -6.95
C ASP A 357 -11.37 16.40 -7.58
N VAL A 358 -11.55 15.20 -7.06
CA VAL A 358 -10.70 14.06 -7.38
C VAL A 358 -11.36 13.19 -8.43
N VAL A 359 -10.68 13.00 -9.56
CA VAL A 359 -11.13 12.07 -10.60
C VAL A 359 -10.57 10.69 -10.28
N VAL A 360 -11.46 9.72 -10.12
CA VAL A 360 -11.12 8.34 -9.79
C VAL A 360 -11.64 7.36 -10.84
N ASN A 361 -11.00 6.20 -10.94
CA ASN A 361 -11.63 5.00 -11.47
C ASN A 361 -12.03 4.12 -10.27
N ASP A 362 -13.33 4.03 -9.98
CA ASP A 362 -13.89 3.21 -8.92
C ASP A 362 -14.36 1.85 -9.48
N PRO A 363 -13.70 0.74 -9.13
CA PRO A 363 -13.98 -0.56 -9.73
C PRO A 363 -15.34 -1.14 -9.34
N ALA A 364 -15.98 -0.66 -8.27
CA ALA A 364 -17.27 -1.19 -7.80
C ALA A 364 -18.48 -0.71 -8.62
N ALA A 365 -18.25 0.07 -9.68
CA ALA A 365 -19.30 0.38 -10.66
C ALA A 365 -19.81 -0.90 -11.35
N PRO A 366 -21.09 -0.98 -11.74
CA PRO A 366 -21.68 -2.18 -12.36
C PRO A 366 -21.09 -2.52 -13.74
N ASP A 367 -20.51 -1.54 -14.43
CA ASP A 367 -19.88 -1.72 -15.73
C ASP A 367 -18.75 -0.70 -15.95
N ARG A 368 -17.99 -0.86 -17.03
CA ARG A 368 -16.85 0.02 -17.37
C ARG A 368 -17.23 1.49 -17.58
N ALA A 369 -18.45 1.77 -18.03
CA ALA A 369 -18.88 3.14 -18.29
C ALA A 369 -19.05 3.92 -16.98
N GLY A 370 -19.51 3.24 -15.92
CA GLY A 370 -19.69 3.81 -14.59
C GLY A 370 -18.43 3.88 -13.72
N VAL A 371 -17.28 3.37 -14.16
CA VAL A 371 -16.05 3.30 -13.36
C VAL A 371 -15.45 4.69 -13.10
N ARG A 372 -15.37 5.55 -14.12
CA ARG A 372 -14.79 6.89 -13.94
C ARG A 372 -15.77 7.83 -13.26
N ARG A 373 -15.35 8.43 -12.14
CA ARG A 373 -16.16 9.33 -11.31
C ARG A 373 -15.33 10.49 -10.80
N THR A 374 -16.01 11.52 -10.31
CA THR A 374 -15.39 12.65 -9.61
C THR A 374 -15.99 12.73 -8.21
N TYR A 375 -15.14 12.69 -7.19
CA TYR A 375 -15.54 12.84 -5.79
C TYR A 375 -15.12 14.21 -5.26
N ASP A 376 -15.93 14.74 -4.34
CA ASP A 376 -15.58 15.92 -3.57
C ASP A 376 -14.27 15.66 -2.81
N ARG A 377 -13.40 16.67 -2.80
CA ARG A 377 -12.08 16.57 -2.16
C ARG A 377 -12.17 16.26 -0.67
N ALA A 378 -13.05 16.96 0.05
CA ALA A 378 -13.18 16.82 1.49
C ALA A 378 -13.73 15.44 1.84
N GLU A 379 -14.79 15.01 1.14
CA GLU A 379 -15.38 13.68 1.32
C GLU A 379 -14.35 12.57 1.07
N LEU A 380 -13.55 12.67 0.01
CA LEU A 380 -12.52 11.65 -0.25
C LEU A 380 -11.39 11.67 0.79
N GLU A 381 -10.95 12.84 1.26
CA GLU A 381 -9.95 12.90 2.34
C GLU A 381 -10.46 12.33 3.65
N ASP A 382 -11.72 12.56 4.01
CA ASP A 382 -12.35 12.00 5.19
C ASP A 382 -12.53 10.47 5.07
N ALA A 383 -12.80 9.96 3.87
CA ALA A 383 -12.86 8.53 3.59
C ALA A 383 -11.48 7.84 3.52
N TRP A 384 -10.38 8.59 3.43
CA TRP A 384 -9.03 8.06 3.14
C TRP A 384 -8.01 8.29 4.27
N LEU A 385 -7.90 9.51 4.80
CA LEU A 385 -6.81 9.91 5.69
C LEU A 385 -7.02 9.43 7.15
N PRO A 386 -8.21 9.50 7.76
CA PRO A 386 -8.45 8.95 9.10
C PRO A 386 -8.54 7.42 9.13
N THR A 387 -8.95 6.80 8.02
CA THR A 387 -9.33 5.39 7.95
C THR A 387 -8.14 4.49 7.61
N SER A 388 -7.76 4.43 6.34
CA SER A 388 -6.59 3.69 5.88
C SER A 388 -5.30 4.43 6.17
N GLY A 389 -5.37 5.68 6.64
CA GLY A 389 -4.21 6.47 7.02
C GLY A 389 -3.48 7.10 5.84
N GLY A 390 -4.19 7.39 4.75
CA GLY A 390 -3.60 7.96 3.53
C GLY A 390 -2.89 6.93 2.66
N LEU A 391 -3.23 5.65 2.82
CA LEU A 391 -2.52 4.57 2.14
C LEU A 391 -2.75 4.58 0.63
N VAL A 392 -1.67 4.39 -0.12
CA VAL A 392 -1.69 4.22 -1.57
C VAL A 392 -0.72 3.13 -2.03
N TYR A 393 -1.03 2.55 -3.19
CA TYR A 393 -0.06 1.80 -3.98
C TYR A 393 0.56 2.77 -4.97
N VAL A 394 1.88 2.80 -4.99
CA VAL A 394 2.66 3.44 -6.05
C VAL A 394 3.15 2.31 -6.95
N ILE A 395 2.77 2.35 -8.22
CA ILE A 395 3.20 1.41 -9.27
C ILE A 395 3.74 2.28 -10.40
N THR A 396 4.95 2.00 -10.88
CA THR A 396 5.62 2.79 -11.91
C THR A 396 6.39 1.93 -12.90
N ASP A 397 6.54 2.43 -14.12
CA ASP A 397 7.49 1.95 -15.12
C ASP A 397 8.72 2.88 -15.19
N ASP A 398 9.63 2.59 -16.12
CA ASP A 398 10.86 3.39 -16.31
C ASP A 398 10.58 4.76 -16.93
N ASP A 399 9.43 4.93 -17.62
CA ASP A 399 9.04 6.18 -18.27
C ASP A 399 8.37 7.17 -17.29
N HIS A 400 7.86 6.68 -16.16
CA HIS A 400 7.21 7.46 -15.10
C HIS A 400 7.92 7.30 -13.73
N PRO A 401 9.19 7.69 -13.60
CA PRO A 401 9.91 7.55 -12.34
C PRO A 401 9.31 8.46 -11.26
N VAL A 402 9.26 7.97 -10.02
CA VAL A 402 8.79 8.75 -8.86
C VAL A 402 9.69 9.98 -8.67
N PRO A 403 9.13 11.21 -8.66
CA PRO A 403 9.91 12.42 -8.41
C PRO A 403 10.67 12.40 -7.09
N ALA A 404 11.88 12.97 -7.08
CA ALA A 404 12.66 13.12 -5.85
C ALA A 404 11.90 13.95 -4.80
N GLY A 405 11.89 13.47 -3.55
CA GLY A 405 11.23 14.15 -2.43
C GLY A 405 9.72 13.86 -2.30
N LEU A 406 9.26 12.74 -2.87
CA LEU A 406 7.91 12.19 -2.70
C LEU A 406 7.89 10.85 -1.95
#